data_AF-A0A945A1D3-F1
#
_entry.id   AF-A0A945A1D3-F1
#
_cell.length_a   1.000
_cell.length_b   1.000
_cell.length_c   1.000
_cell.angle_alpha   90.00
_cell.angle_beta   90.00
_cell.angle_gamma   90.00
#
_symmetry.space_group_name_H-M   'P 1'
#
loop_
_entity.id
_entity.type
_entity.pdbx_description
1 polymer ?
#
loop_
_entity_poly.entity_id
_entity_poly.type
_entity_poly.pdbx_seq_one_letter_code
_entity_poly.pdbx_strand_id
1 'polypeptide(L)'
;MSGSASWIDKLIGRDETHSPDDPCAEGMGDCAEVHDNASDFIDGEVATNLTSRIRHHLGFCGDCDGWMTSLAQTVGLVRQAPQQDVPDSLKESLKKITDE
;
A
#
# COMPACT_ATOMS: atom_id res chain seq x y z
N MET A 1 -15.97 13.28 -8.15
CA MET A 1 -14.53 12.91 -8.09
C MET A 1 -13.97 12.88 -6.65
N SER A 2 -14.82 12.73 -5.62
CA SER A 2 -14.43 12.91 -4.20
C SER A 2 -14.05 11.62 -3.45
N GLY A 3 -14.12 10.45 -4.11
CA GLY A 3 -13.93 9.15 -3.46
C GLY A 3 -12.47 8.68 -3.39
N SER A 4 -11.61 9.11 -4.31
CA SER A 4 -10.22 8.62 -4.41
C SER A 4 -9.29 9.22 -3.34
N ALA A 5 -9.54 10.45 -2.88
CA ALA A 5 -8.75 11.04 -1.80
C ALA A 5 -9.06 10.37 -0.46
N SER A 6 -10.35 10.08 -0.20
CA SER A 6 -10.79 9.57 1.10
C SER A 6 -10.24 8.19 1.48
N TRP A 7 -9.92 7.31 0.52
CA TRP A 7 -9.36 5.99 0.84
C TRP A 7 -7.85 6.04 1.07
N ILE A 8 -7.14 6.92 0.35
CA ILE A 8 -5.70 7.10 0.54
C ILE A 8 -5.45 7.72 1.90
N ASP A 9 -6.21 8.74 2.28
CA ASP A 9 -6.08 9.38 3.58
C ASP A 9 -6.28 8.38 4.73
N LYS A 10 -7.25 7.46 4.60
CA LYS A 10 -7.47 6.34 5.54
C LYS A 10 -6.35 5.30 5.52
N LEU A 11 -5.81 4.98 4.34
CA LEU A 11 -4.72 4.01 4.20
C LEU A 11 -3.49 4.48 4.99
N ILE A 12 -3.06 5.71 4.71
CA ILE A 12 -1.83 6.29 5.26
C ILE A 12 -2.01 6.92 6.65
N GLY A 13 -3.24 6.91 7.19
CA GLY A 13 -3.52 7.36 8.56
C GLY A 13 -3.58 8.87 8.74
N ARG A 14 -3.84 9.65 7.69
CA ARG A 14 -4.03 11.11 7.79
C ARG A 14 -5.30 11.52 8.54
N ASP A 15 -6.23 10.59 8.73
CA ASP A 15 -7.43 10.77 9.54
C ASP A 15 -7.20 10.47 11.04
N GLU A 16 -6.05 9.91 11.40
CA GLU A 16 -5.68 9.59 12.78
C GLU A 16 -4.85 10.74 13.39
N THR A 17 -5.25 11.23 14.57
CA THR A 17 -4.48 12.24 15.31
C THR A 17 -3.58 11.56 16.33
N HIS A 18 -2.27 11.60 16.12
CA HIS A 18 -1.28 11.08 17.07
C HIS A 18 -1.05 12.06 18.24
N SER A 19 -0.99 11.53 19.47
CA SER A 19 -0.64 12.27 20.68
C SER A 19 0.89 12.30 20.87
N PRO A 20 1.49 13.32 21.50
CA PRO A 20 2.93 13.33 21.82
C PRO A 20 3.39 12.14 22.68
N ASP A 21 2.47 11.55 23.47
CA ASP A 21 2.71 10.39 24.33
C ASP A 21 2.35 9.04 23.64
N ASP A 22 2.19 9.04 22.32
CA ASP A 22 1.80 7.84 21.57
C ASP A 22 2.96 6.81 21.53
N PRO A 23 2.75 5.57 22.05
CA PRO A 23 3.76 4.51 22.01
C PRO A 23 4.14 4.09 20.57
N CYS A 24 3.42 4.57 19.54
CA CYS A 24 3.81 4.40 18.13
C CYS A 24 5.16 5.03 17.76
N ALA A 25 5.75 5.87 18.62
CA ALA A 25 7.08 6.43 18.42
C ALA A 25 8.23 5.44 18.72
N GLU A 26 7.99 4.36 19.47
CA GLU A 26 9.00 3.32 19.68
C GLU A 26 9.23 2.56 18.37
N GLY A 27 10.27 2.99 17.65
CA GLY A 27 10.67 2.40 16.39
C GLY A 27 9.98 3.00 15.17
N MET A 28 9.71 4.31 15.10
CA MET A 28 9.38 4.96 13.81
C MET A 28 10.34 4.42 12.73
N GLY A 29 9.81 3.71 11.73
CA GLY A 29 10.62 3.16 10.65
C GLY A 29 11.38 4.27 9.93
N ASP A 30 12.55 3.97 9.40
CA ASP A 30 13.24 4.92 8.52
C ASP A 30 12.60 4.92 7.13
N CYS A 31 13.06 5.84 6.26
CA CYS A 31 12.55 5.91 4.89
C CYS A 31 12.79 4.60 4.11
N ALA A 32 13.87 3.87 4.40
CA ALA A 32 14.17 2.62 3.71
C ALA A 32 13.14 1.55 4.07
N GLU A 33 12.82 1.38 5.35
CA GLU A 33 11.81 0.43 5.80
C GLU A 33 10.42 0.76 5.22
N VAL A 34 10.06 2.05 5.13
CA VAL A 34 8.80 2.48 4.49
C VAL A 34 8.78 2.12 3.01
N HIS A 35 9.88 2.35 2.29
CA HIS A 35 9.96 2.07 0.86
C HIS A 35 9.96 0.56 0.57
N ASP A 36 10.70 -0.21 1.36
CA ASP A 36 10.82 -1.67 1.21
C ASP A 36 9.49 -2.38 1.44
N ASN A 37 8.60 -1.82 2.26
CA ASN A 37 7.31 -2.41 2.62
C ASN A 37 6.11 -1.71 1.96
N ALA A 38 6.32 -0.77 1.03
CA ALA A 38 5.25 0.08 0.54
C ALA A 38 4.16 -0.67 -0.23
N SER A 39 4.54 -1.63 -1.07
CA SER A 39 3.60 -2.46 -1.82
C SER A 39 2.74 -3.30 -0.88
N ASP A 40 3.38 -4.08 0.00
CA ASP A 40 2.70 -4.92 1.00
C ASP A 40 1.81 -4.07 1.91
N PHE A 41 2.22 -2.84 2.26
CA PHE A 41 1.42 -1.92 3.04
C PHE A 41 0.15 -1.47 2.30
N ILE A 42 0.24 -1.14 1.01
CA ILE A 42 -0.91 -0.76 0.17
C ILE A 42 -1.88 -1.93 -0.05
N ASP A 43 -1.36 -3.14 -0.12
CA ASP A 43 -2.16 -4.36 -0.28
C ASP A 43 -2.69 -4.91 1.05
N GLY A 44 -2.23 -4.37 2.19
CA GLY A 44 -2.68 -4.75 3.54
C GLY A 44 -2.04 -6.04 4.05
N GLU A 45 -0.85 -6.39 3.52
CA GLU A 45 -0.12 -7.63 3.78
C GLU A 45 1.02 -7.47 4.81
N VAL A 46 1.23 -6.26 5.34
CA VAL A 46 2.17 -6.01 6.45
C VAL A 46 1.54 -6.31 7.82
N ALA A 47 2.38 -6.70 8.78
CA ALA A 47 1.96 -6.89 10.17
C ALA A 47 1.48 -5.58 10.81
N THR A 48 0.50 -5.66 11.73
CA THR A 48 -0.16 -4.49 12.35
C THR A 48 0.83 -3.53 13.02
N ASN A 49 1.87 -4.04 13.66
CA ASN A 49 2.91 -3.19 14.26
C ASN A 49 3.66 -2.36 13.20
N LEU A 50 3.99 -2.95 12.05
CA LEU A 50 4.64 -2.28 10.95
C LEU A 50 3.70 -1.29 10.27
N THR A 51 2.40 -1.59 10.15
CA THR A 51 1.38 -0.63 9.70
C THR A 51 1.41 0.65 10.54
N SER A 52 1.38 0.54 11.87
CA SER A 52 1.41 1.69 12.78
C SER A 52 2.70 2.49 12.63
N ARG A 53 3.86 1.81 12.52
CA ARG A 53 5.16 2.46 12.34
C ARG A 53 5.26 3.22 11.03
N ILE A 54 4.76 2.64 9.93
CA ILE A 54 4.72 3.29 8.62
C ILE A 54 3.81 4.53 8.68
N ARG A 55 2.57 4.40 9.17
CA ARG A 55 1.65 5.54 9.30
C ARG A 55 2.24 6.67 10.13
N HIS A 56 2.88 6.32 11.25
CA HIS A 56 3.56 7.29 12.09
C HIS A 56 4.67 8.01 11.32
N HIS A 57 5.53 7.29 10.58
CA HIS A 57 6.56 7.92 9.73
C HIS A 57 5.96 8.88 8.69
N LEU A 58 4.87 8.48 8.00
CA LEU A 58 4.21 9.33 6.99
C LEU A 58 3.63 10.62 7.61
N GLY A 59 3.26 10.60 8.89
CA GLY A 59 2.83 11.80 9.62
C GLY A 59 3.92 12.86 9.82
N PHE A 60 5.20 12.49 9.76
CA PHE A 60 6.34 13.39 10.01
C PHE A 60 7.24 13.61 8.80
N CYS A 61 7.29 12.67 7.85
CA CYS A 61 8.13 12.72 6.68
C CYS A 61 7.33 13.07 5.42
N GLY A 62 7.39 14.35 5.01
CA GLY A 62 6.68 14.83 3.82
C GLY A 62 7.10 14.17 2.52
N ASP A 63 8.36 13.77 2.39
CA ASP A 63 8.86 13.09 1.18
C ASP A 63 8.24 11.69 1.04
N CYS A 64 8.23 10.91 2.12
CA CYS A 64 7.61 9.58 2.12
C CYS A 64 6.08 9.66 2.03
N ASP A 65 5.43 10.62 2.67
CA ASP A 65 3.98 10.86 2.55
C ASP A 65 3.57 11.18 1.10
N GLY A 66 4.28 12.09 0.44
CA GLY A 66 4.04 12.44 -0.96
C GLY A 66 4.30 11.28 -1.92
N TRP A 67 5.40 10.55 -1.69
CA TRP A 67 5.74 9.36 -2.48
C TRP A 67 4.71 8.24 -2.31
N MET A 68 4.33 7.89 -1.07
CA MET A 68 3.34 6.86 -0.75
C MET A 68 1.97 7.22 -1.34
N THR A 69 1.58 8.48 -1.26
CA THR A 69 0.36 8.99 -1.89
C THR A 69 0.37 8.74 -3.40
N SER A 70 1.47 9.07 -4.06
CA SER A 70 1.62 8.91 -5.52
C SER A 70 1.59 7.44 -5.94
N LEU A 71 2.22 6.57 -5.15
CA LEU A 71 2.18 5.12 -5.36
C LEU A 71 0.75 4.58 -5.19
N ALA A 72 0.08 4.92 -4.08
CA ALA A 72 -1.30 4.51 -3.81
C ALA A 72 -2.28 5.00 -4.89
N GLN A 73 -2.12 6.23 -5.40
CA GLN A 73 -2.89 6.74 -6.54
C GLN A 73 -2.69 5.89 -7.79
N THR A 74 -1.43 5.55 -8.09
CA THR A 74 -1.09 4.70 -9.24
C THR A 74 -1.73 3.33 -9.13
N VAL A 75 -1.63 2.68 -7.96
CA VAL A 75 -2.30 1.40 -7.68
C VAL A 75 -3.83 1.54 -7.84
N GLY A 76 -4.41 2.62 -7.30
CA GLY A 76 -5.83 2.90 -7.45
C GLY A 76 -6.29 3.05 -8.90
N LEU A 77 -5.46 3.63 -9.77
CA LEU A 77 -5.71 3.71 -11.22
C LEU A 77 -5.61 2.35 -11.90
N VAL A 78 -4.57 1.58 -11.59
CA VAL A 78 -4.36 0.23 -12.15
C VAL A 78 -5.50 -0.71 -11.77
N ARG A 79 -5.99 -0.64 -10.52
CA ARG A 79 -7.15 -1.43 -10.05
C ARG A 79 -8.45 -1.11 -10.80
N GLN A 80 -8.57 0.08 -11.39
CA GLN A 80 -9.71 0.47 -12.23
C GLN A 80 -9.56 0.08 -13.69
N ALA A 81 -8.36 -0.36 -14.12
CA ALA A 81 -8.14 -0.77 -15.50
C ALA A 81 -8.98 -2.02 -15.84
N PRO A 82 -9.53 -2.11 -17.06
CA PRO A 82 -10.29 -3.28 -17.50
C PRO A 82 -9.47 -4.55 -17.31
N GLN A 83 -9.96 -5.46 -16.47
CA GLN A 83 -9.37 -6.78 -16.33
C GLN A 83 -9.70 -7.58 -17.59
N GLN A 84 -8.70 -8.20 -18.19
CA GLN A 84 -8.88 -9.10 -19.32
C GLN A 84 -8.99 -10.52 -18.79
N ASP A 85 -9.98 -11.26 -19.28
CA ASP A 85 -10.05 -12.69 -19.00
C ASP A 85 -8.86 -13.40 -19.62
N VAL A 86 -8.33 -14.38 -18.90
CA VAL A 86 -7.25 -15.23 -19.41
C VAL A 86 -7.76 -15.95 -20.68
N PRO A 87 -7.07 -15.83 -21.83
CA PRO A 87 -7.46 -16.51 -23.05
C PRO A 87 -7.48 -18.03 -22.87
N ASP A 88 -8.47 -18.71 -23.44
CA ASP A 88 -8.61 -20.16 -23.29
C ASP A 88 -7.40 -20.93 -23.88
N SER A 89 -6.81 -20.43 -24.97
CA SER A 89 -5.58 -20.97 -25.54
C SER A 89 -4.41 -20.96 -24.56
N LEU A 90 -4.32 -19.95 -23.69
CA LEU A 90 -3.30 -19.88 -22.66
C LEU A 90 -3.60 -20.87 -21.53
N LYS A 91 -4.86 -21.00 -21.10
CA LYS A 91 -5.27 -22.00 -20.09
C LYS A 91 -4.95 -23.42 -20.56
N GLU A 92 -5.23 -23.73 -21.82
CA GLU A 92 -4.93 -25.04 -22.42
C GLU A 92 -3.43 -25.31 -22.50
N SER A 93 -2.64 -24.29 -22.84
CA SER A 93 -1.17 -24.41 -22.91
C SER A 93 -0.56 -24.67 -21.52
N LEU A 94 -1.05 -23.99 -20.49
CA LEU A 94 -0.60 -24.18 -19.10
C LEU A 94 -0.91 -25.58 -18.58
N LYS A 95 -2.12 -26.12 -18.83
CA LYS A 95 -2.49 -27.48 -18.42
C LYS A 95 -1.52 -28.53 -18.94
N LYS A 96 -1.09 -28.40 -20.20
CA LYS A 96 -0.14 -29.34 -20.82
C LYS A 96 1.24 -29.33 -20.18
N ILE A 97 1.68 -28.19 -19.62
CA ILE A 97 2.98 -28.07 -18.94
C ILE A 97 2.93 -28.68 -17.54
N THR A 98 1.80 -28.61 -16.86
CA THR A 98 1.62 -29.15 -15.50
C THR A 98 1.29 -30.64 -15.45
N ASP A 99 0.88 -31.24 -16.57
CA ASP A 99 0.54 -32.67 -16.68
C ASP A 99 1.74 -33.54 -17.15
N GLU A 100 2.92 -32.95 -17.37
CA GLU A 100 4.22 -33.63 -17.58
C GLU A 100 5.02 -33.75 -16.28
#